data_AF-A0A933ZPH0-F1
#
_entry.id   AF-A0A933ZPH0-F1
#
_cell.length_a   1.000
_cell.length_b   1.000
_cell.length_c   1.000
_cell.angle_alpha   90.00
_cell.angle_beta   90.00
_cell.angle_gamma   90.00
#
_symmetry.space_group_name_H-M   'P 1'
#
loop_
_entity.id
_entity.type
_entity.pdbx_description
1 polymer ?
#
loop_
_entity_poly.entity_id
_entity_poly.type
_entity_poly.pdbx_seq_one_letter_code
_entity_poly.pdbx_strand_id
1 'polypeptide(L)'
;MATIGSVMELPSAEEVAEGLARVLELLRRRTGHDFHRYRRQTIQRRVRHRLLCCQQPGMEDYLRLLESDPREPEALVQDLLISVTSFFRDPEAFAYLAEHVLPRLLHDKGPEEPLRIWVPGCATGEEAYTLAMLVQEKLAGLASPPPVQIFATDIDREALQEARQGRFEAGLVEALSPERLGAFFVGDGRVYQVASRLREICVFSAHNLIRDP
;
A
#
# COMPACT_ATOMS: atom_id res chain seq x y z
N MET A 1 -3.39 21.60 -45.53
CA MET A 1 -2.09 21.30 -44.89
C MET A 1 -2.32 21.27 -43.38
N ALA A 2 -2.56 20.08 -42.84
CA ALA A 2 -2.74 19.90 -41.40
C ALA A 2 -1.39 20.02 -40.69
N THR A 3 -1.30 20.91 -39.72
CA THR A 3 -0.11 21.11 -38.89
C THR A 3 0.13 19.86 -38.07
N ILE A 4 1.32 19.29 -38.26
CA ILE A 4 1.89 18.19 -37.49
C ILE A 4 1.83 18.55 -36.01
N GLY A 5 1.27 17.65 -35.19
CA GLY A 5 1.14 17.83 -33.75
C GLY A 5 2.48 18.18 -33.12
N SER A 6 2.49 19.27 -32.35
CA SER A 6 3.59 19.61 -31.47
C SER A 6 3.85 18.41 -30.57
N VAL A 7 5.00 17.75 -30.78
CA VAL A 7 5.54 16.82 -29.81
C VAL A 7 5.86 17.68 -28.59
N MET A 8 5.06 17.53 -27.54
CA MET A 8 5.31 18.20 -26.26
C MET A 8 6.67 17.72 -25.78
N GLU A 9 7.69 18.58 -25.87
CA GLU A 9 9.02 18.27 -25.36
C GLU A 9 8.90 17.99 -23.87
N LEU A 10 9.38 16.82 -23.46
CA LEU A 10 9.34 16.45 -22.06
C LEU A 10 10.27 17.39 -21.28
N PRO A 11 9.79 18.01 -20.18
CA PRO A 11 10.65 18.84 -19.36
C PRO A 11 11.85 18.02 -18.88
N SER A 12 13.00 18.69 -18.84
CA SER A 12 14.27 18.03 -18.51
C SER A 12 14.25 17.56 -17.05
N ALA A 13 15.08 16.57 -16.73
CA ALA A 13 15.20 16.12 -15.34
C ALA A 13 15.70 17.25 -14.42
N GLU A 14 16.47 18.19 -14.97
CA GLU A 14 17.01 19.37 -14.30
C GLU A 14 15.92 20.40 -14.00
N GLU A 15 15.05 20.69 -14.97
CA GLU A 15 13.90 21.59 -14.80
C GLU A 15 12.96 21.11 -13.68
N VAL A 16 12.63 19.81 -13.67
CA VAL A 16 11.83 19.21 -12.60
C VAL A 16 12.56 19.26 -11.25
N ALA A 17 13.90 19.15 -11.24
CA ALA A 17 14.69 19.22 -10.02
C ALA A 17 14.68 20.61 -9.37
N GLU A 18 14.68 21.66 -10.19
CA GLU A 18 14.61 23.06 -9.75
C GLU A 18 13.26 23.42 -9.16
N GLY A 19 12.16 22.99 -9.79
CA GLY A 19 10.80 23.23 -9.32
C GLY A 19 10.38 22.39 -8.10
N LEU A 20 11.14 21.34 -7.77
CA LEU A 20 10.73 20.33 -6.79
C LEU A 20 10.44 20.91 -5.39
N ALA A 21 11.26 21.85 -4.93
CA ALA A 21 11.05 22.46 -3.60
C ALA A 21 9.70 23.17 -3.50
N ARG A 22 9.27 23.85 -4.58
CA ARG A 22 7.96 24.52 -4.66
C ARG A 22 6.81 23.51 -4.68
N VAL A 23 6.97 22.39 -5.38
CA VAL A 23 5.98 21.29 -5.34
C VAL A 23 5.81 20.75 -3.92
N LEU A 24 6.91 20.44 -3.23
CA LEU A 24 6.85 19.88 -1.88
C LEU A 24 6.16 20.83 -0.89
N GLU A 25 6.42 22.12 -1.00
CA GLU A 25 5.76 23.13 -0.17
C GLU A 25 4.25 23.23 -0.51
N LEU A 26 3.89 23.22 -1.79
CA LEU A 26 2.47 23.23 -2.21
C LEU A 26 1.73 21.98 -1.71
N LEU A 27 2.33 20.80 -1.84
CA LEU A 27 1.76 19.54 -1.34
C LEU A 27 1.54 19.58 0.17
N ARG A 28 2.54 20.03 0.93
CA ARG A 28 2.45 20.15 2.38
C ARG A 28 1.35 21.14 2.79
N ARG A 29 1.27 22.30 2.14
CA ARG A 29 0.27 23.34 2.44
C ARG A 29 -1.16 22.92 2.06
N ARG A 30 -1.33 22.20 0.95
CA ARG A 30 -2.65 21.80 0.42
C ARG A 30 -3.18 20.53 1.06
N THR A 31 -2.32 19.53 1.28
CA THR A 31 -2.74 18.17 1.68
C THR A 31 -2.27 17.77 3.08
N GLY A 32 -1.33 18.51 3.67
CA GLY A 32 -0.73 18.17 4.96
C GLY A 32 0.31 17.05 4.92
N HIS A 33 0.57 16.43 3.76
CA HIS A 33 1.59 15.40 3.58
C HIS A 33 2.97 16.03 3.40
N ASP A 34 3.96 15.55 4.16
CA ASP A 34 5.34 16.00 4.08
C ASP A 34 6.23 14.95 3.41
N PHE A 35 6.65 15.22 2.17
CA PHE A 35 7.52 14.34 1.38
C PHE A 35 9.00 14.77 1.41
N HIS A 36 9.42 15.73 2.23
CA HIS A 36 10.82 16.18 2.28
C HIS A 36 11.81 15.07 2.64
N ARG A 37 11.35 14.03 3.36
CA ARG A 37 12.15 12.86 3.74
C ARG A 37 12.13 11.72 2.70
N TYR A 38 11.33 11.83 1.64
CA TYR A 38 11.27 10.82 0.58
C TYR A 38 12.49 10.94 -0.35
N ARG A 39 12.84 9.83 -1.02
CA ARG A 39 13.95 9.83 -1.99
C ARG A 39 13.63 10.79 -3.14
N ARG A 40 14.45 11.83 -3.30
CA ARG A 40 14.27 12.91 -4.30
C ARG A 40 14.00 12.39 -5.71
N GLN A 41 14.76 11.38 -6.15
CA GLN A 41 14.61 10.75 -7.47
C GLN A 41 13.22 10.13 -7.68
N THR A 42 12.66 9.50 -6.64
CA THR A 42 11.30 8.94 -6.70
C THR A 42 10.27 10.04 -6.92
N ILE A 43 10.38 11.12 -6.15
CA ILE A 43 9.44 12.26 -6.23
C ILE A 43 9.54 12.92 -7.61
N GLN A 44 10.75 13.19 -8.11
CA GLN A 44 10.96 13.78 -9.44
C GLN A 44 10.31 12.94 -10.55
N ARG A 45 10.46 11.61 -10.49
CA ARG A 45 9.84 10.71 -11.46
C ARG A 45 8.31 10.79 -11.42
N ARG A 46 7.71 10.86 -10.23
CA ARG A 46 6.24 10.98 -10.05
C ARG A 46 5.71 12.34 -10.49
N VAL A 47 6.41 13.42 -10.15
CA VAL A 47 6.09 14.77 -10.64
C VAL A 47 6.11 14.82 -12.17
N ARG A 48 7.16 14.27 -12.80
CA ARG A 48 7.25 14.19 -14.27
C ARG A 48 6.12 13.36 -14.88
N HIS A 49 5.74 12.26 -14.23
CA HIS A 49 4.61 11.43 -14.63
C HIS A 49 3.28 12.21 -14.56
N ARG A 50 2.99 12.90 -13.46
CA ARG A 50 1.79 13.75 -13.34
C ARG A 50 1.74 14.86 -14.37
N LEU A 51 2.85 15.56 -14.58
CA LEU A 51 2.99 16.61 -15.60
C LEU A 51 2.57 16.09 -16.99
N LEU A 52 2.97 14.86 -17.32
CA LEU A 52 2.57 14.17 -18.55
C LEU A 52 1.09 13.81 -18.60
N CYS A 53 0.56 13.21 -17.53
CA CYS A 53 -0.85 12.85 -17.43
C CYS A 53 -1.77 14.08 -17.59
N CYS A 54 -1.34 15.22 -17.06
CA CYS A 54 -2.07 16.49 -17.12
C CYS A 54 -1.74 17.32 -18.36
N GLN A 55 -0.92 16.80 -19.28
CA GLN A 55 -0.52 17.46 -20.53
C GLN A 55 0.02 18.88 -20.33
N GLN A 56 0.76 19.10 -19.22
CA GLN A 56 1.36 20.40 -18.95
C GLN A 56 2.68 20.53 -19.71
N PRO A 57 2.95 21.69 -20.34
CA PRO A 57 4.12 21.85 -21.22
C PRO A 57 5.44 22.01 -20.46
N GLY A 58 5.40 22.29 -19.16
CA GLY A 58 6.60 22.51 -18.35
C GLY A 58 6.32 22.62 -16.87
N MET A 59 7.38 22.76 -16.10
CA MET A 59 7.33 22.72 -14.64
C MET A 59 6.55 23.91 -14.05
N GLU A 60 6.69 25.10 -14.63
CA GLU A 60 5.95 26.30 -14.18
C GLU A 60 4.45 26.21 -14.45
N ASP A 61 4.04 25.60 -15.57
CA ASP A 61 2.63 25.32 -15.86
C ASP A 61 2.06 24.31 -14.86
N TYR A 62 2.83 23.27 -14.54
CA TYR A 62 2.43 22.30 -13.53
C TYR A 62 2.29 22.92 -12.13
N LEU A 63 3.18 23.84 -11.76
CA LEU A 63 3.06 24.59 -10.50
C LEU A 63 1.79 25.47 -10.46
N ARG A 64 1.46 26.13 -11.58
CA ARG A 64 0.18 26.86 -11.69
C ARG A 64 -1.02 25.93 -11.56
N LEU A 65 -0.97 24.73 -12.13
CA LEU A 65 -2.03 23.74 -12.01
C LEU A 65 -2.20 23.29 -10.55
N LEU A 66 -1.11 22.97 -9.85
CA LEU A 66 -1.11 22.62 -8.42
C LEU A 66 -1.70 23.73 -7.53
N GLU A 67 -1.56 24.99 -7.94
CA GLU A 67 -2.13 26.13 -7.21
C GLU A 67 -3.61 26.36 -7.51
N SER A 68 -4.03 26.15 -8.75
CA SER A 68 -5.36 26.53 -9.25
C SER A 68 -6.41 25.41 -9.21
N ASP A 69 -6.00 24.15 -9.32
CA ASP A 69 -6.88 22.98 -9.25
C ASP A 69 -6.67 22.23 -7.92
N PRO A 70 -7.63 22.30 -6.97
CA PRO A 70 -7.54 21.62 -5.68
C PRO A 70 -7.75 20.10 -5.77
N ARG A 71 -7.66 19.50 -6.96
CA ARG A 71 -7.64 18.05 -7.16
C ARG A 71 -6.26 17.54 -7.54
N GLU A 72 -5.41 18.41 -8.12
CA GLU A 72 -4.08 18.02 -8.59
C GLU A 72 -3.11 17.70 -7.44
N PRO A 73 -3.05 18.48 -6.33
CA PRO A 73 -2.22 18.12 -5.18
C PRO A 73 -2.57 16.74 -4.62
N GLU A 74 -3.85 16.41 -4.52
CA GLU A 74 -4.38 15.14 -4.05
C GLU A 74 -4.01 14.00 -5.01
N ALA A 75 -4.16 14.23 -6.32
CA ALA A 75 -3.76 13.25 -7.33
C ALA A 75 -2.24 13.00 -7.34
N LEU A 76 -1.42 14.03 -7.11
CA LEU A 76 0.03 13.89 -6.96
C LEU A 76 0.39 13.16 -5.67
N VAL A 77 -0.32 13.41 -4.55
CA VAL A 77 -0.18 12.61 -3.33
C VAL A 77 -0.43 11.14 -3.65
N GLN A 78 -1.53 10.81 -4.31
CA GLN A 78 -1.83 9.40 -4.65
C GLN A 78 -0.75 8.78 -5.56
N ASP A 79 -0.23 9.51 -6.55
CA ASP A 79 0.85 9.02 -7.40
C ASP A 79 2.18 8.82 -6.62
N LEU A 80 2.42 9.64 -5.60
CA LEU A 80 3.57 9.49 -4.69
C LEU A 80 3.39 8.34 -3.70
N LEU A 81 2.16 8.02 -3.32
CA LEU A 81 1.81 6.95 -2.39
C LEU A 81 1.65 5.57 -3.07
N ILE A 82 1.81 5.49 -4.40
CA ILE A 82 1.68 4.22 -5.15
C ILE A 82 2.43 3.10 -4.42
N SER A 83 1.63 2.20 -3.87
CA SER A 83 2.06 1.06 -3.11
C SER A 83 1.90 -0.18 -3.96
N VAL A 84 3.00 -0.68 -4.51
CA VAL A 84 3.00 -2.00 -5.14
C VAL A 84 3.17 -3.03 -4.02
N THR A 85 2.18 -3.89 -3.86
CA THR A 85 2.17 -4.98 -2.89
C THR A 85 1.63 -6.25 -3.56
N SER A 86 1.90 -7.40 -2.96
CA SER A 86 1.46 -8.71 -3.44
C SER A 86 1.46 -9.70 -2.29
N PHE A 87 0.62 -10.73 -2.37
CA PHE A 87 0.67 -11.83 -1.40
C PHE A 87 2.04 -12.49 -1.43
N PHE A 88 2.59 -12.79 -0.26
CA PHE A 88 3.89 -13.46 -0.11
C PHE A 88 5.02 -12.79 -0.92
N ARG A 89 5.05 -11.44 -0.95
CA ARG A 89 6.01 -10.64 -1.74
C ARG A 89 7.48 -11.04 -1.56
N ASP A 90 7.86 -11.44 -0.36
CA ASP A 90 9.17 -12.04 -0.05
C ASP A 90 8.97 -13.47 0.51
N PRO A 91 8.91 -14.49 -0.36
CA PRO A 91 8.60 -15.85 0.04
C PRO A 91 9.59 -16.42 1.08
N GLU A 92 10.87 -16.06 0.98
CA GLU A 92 11.92 -16.53 1.90
C GLU A 92 11.72 -15.94 3.30
N ALA A 93 11.43 -14.63 3.39
CA ALA A 93 11.14 -13.98 4.66
C ALA A 93 9.87 -14.55 5.33
N PHE A 94 8.79 -14.77 4.57
CA PHE A 94 7.56 -15.36 5.09
C PHE A 94 7.73 -16.84 5.49
N ALA A 95 8.53 -17.60 4.76
CA ALA A 95 8.87 -18.98 5.13
C ALA A 95 9.63 -19.00 6.46
N TYR A 96 10.67 -18.15 6.60
CA TYR A 96 11.41 -18.04 7.85
C TYR A 96 10.52 -17.64 9.03
N LEU A 97 9.63 -16.66 8.82
CA LEU A 97 8.66 -16.23 9.82
C LEU A 97 7.76 -17.40 10.26
N ALA A 98 7.22 -18.16 9.31
CA ALA A 98 6.32 -19.28 9.57
C ALA A 98 7.00 -20.46 10.26
N GLU A 99 8.25 -20.75 9.91
CA GLU A 99 9.00 -21.91 10.42
C GLU A 99 9.68 -21.65 11.76
N HIS A 100 10.17 -20.42 11.99
CA HIS A 100 11.05 -20.13 13.13
C HIS A 100 10.46 -19.12 14.11
N VAL A 101 9.76 -18.09 13.63
CA VAL A 101 9.32 -16.97 14.47
C VAL A 101 7.95 -17.25 15.08
N LEU A 102 6.95 -17.57 14.27
CA LEU A 102 5.58 -17.82 14.74
C LEU A 102 5.52 -18.96 15.77
N PRO A 103 6.19 -20.12 15.59
CA PRO A 103 6.17 -21.18 16.59
C PRO A 103 6.75 -20.73 17.94
N ARG A 104 7.78 -19.88 17.94
CA ARG A 104 8.38 -19.35 19.17
C ARG A 104 7.49 -18.31 19.84
N LEU A 105 6.81 -17.46 19.06
CA LEU A 105 5.87 -16.48 19.61
C LEU A 105 4.60 -17.11 20.18
N LEU A 106 4.17 -18.25 19.61
CA LEU A 106 3.03 -19.02 20.06
C LEU A 106 3.37 -20.04 21.16
N HIS A 107 4.66 -20.27 21.42
CA HIS A 107 5.11 -21.15 22.48
C HIS A 107 4.58 -20.66 23.83
N ASP A 108 3.97 -21.56 24.60
CA ASP A 108 3.33 -21.32 25.90
C ASP A 108 2.18 -20.30 25.93
N LYS A 109 1.78 -19.71 24.79
CA LYS A 109 0.64 -18.78 24.77
C LYS A 109 -0.67 -19.52 24.95
N GLY A 110 -1.39 -19.15 26.02
CA GLY A 110 -2.75 -19.62 26.27
C GLY A 110 -3.84 -18.70 25.68
N PRO A 111 -5.13 -19.07 25.86
CA PRO A 111 -6.28 -18.28 25.40
C PRO A 111 -6.38 -16.88 26.05
N GLU A 112 -5.69 -16.64 27.17
CA GLU A 112 -5.66 -15.35 27.87
C GLU A 112 -4.50 -14.43 27.40
N GLU A 113 -3.64 -14.89 26.48
CA GLU A 113 -2.42 -14.20 26.09
C GLU A 113 -2.41 -13.83 24.60
N PRO A 114 -3.09 -12.72 24.21
CA PRO A 114 -3.25 -12.36 22.81
C PRO A 114 -1.91 -12.20 22.08
N LEU A 115 -1.87 -12.66 20.83
CA LEU A 115 -0.83 -12.33 19.88
C LEU A 115 -1.26 -11.09 19.08
N ARG A 116 -0.48 -10.02 19.19
CA ARG A 116 -0.69 -8.76 18.45
C ARG A 116 0.45 -8.55 17.47
N ILE A 117 0.10 -8.33 16.21
CA ILE A 117 1.06 -8.11 15.11
C ILE A 117 0.76 -6.74 14.51
N TRP A 118 1.79 -5.97 14.18
CA TRP A 118 1.64 -4.69 13.49
C TRP A 118 2.29 -4.74 12.10
N VAL A 119 1.53 -4.33 11.10
CA VAL A 119 1.92 -4.22 9.68
C VAL A 119 1.87 -2.75 9.28
N PRO A 120 2.99 -2.01 9.43
CA PRO A 120 3.08 -0.61 9.02
C PRO A 120 3.33 -0.49 7.50
N GLY A 121 2.57 0.36 6.82
CA GLY A 121 2.60 0.48 5.36
C GLY A 121 1.89 -0.68 4.65
N CYS A 122 0.68 -1.03 5.11
CA CYS A 122 0.00 -2.24 4.67
C CYS A 122 -0.60 -2.18 3.25
N ALA A 123 -0.62 -1.01 2.61
CA ALA A 123 -1.21 -0.78 1.29
C ALA A 123 -2.63 -1.38 1.20
N THR A 124 -2.90 -2.14 0.14
CA THR A 124 -4.17 -2.82 -0.16
C THR A 124 -4.38 -4.12 0.63
N GLY A 125 -3.52 -4.41 1.61
CA GLY A 125 -3.76 -5.41 2.67
C GLY A 125 -3.18 -6.80 2.41
N GLU A 126 -2.57 -7.07 1.26
CA GLU A 126 -2.02 -8.38 0.89
C GLU A 126 -1.05 -8.92 1.95
N GLU A 127 -0.15 -8.08 2.47
CA GLU A 127 0.81 -8.47 3.51
C GLU A 127 0.11 -8.82 4.83
N ALA A 128 -0.87 -8.00 5.24
CA ALA A 128 -1.64 -8.26 6.45
C ALA A 128 -2.40 -9.59 6.35
N TYR A 129 -2.99 -9.88 5.19
CA TYR A 129 -3.66 -11.14 4.93
C TYR A 129 -2.69 -12.32 4.77
N THR A 130 -1.49 -12.13 4.21
CA THR A 130 -0.42 -13.13 4.22
C THR A 130 -0.08 -13.54 5.66
N LEU A 131 0.14 -12.58 6.55
CA LEU A 131 0.38 -12.86 7.96
C LEU A 131 -0.81 -13.54 8.64
N ALA A 132 -2.04 -13.10 8.33
CA ALA A 132 -3.26 -13.72 8.85
C ALA A 132 -3.35 -15.20 8.46
N MET A 133 -3.06 -15.54 7.20
CA MET A 133 -3.02 -16.93 6.73
C MET A 133 -1.97 -17.76 7.47
N LEU A 134 -0.73 -17.26 7.56
CA LEU A 134 0.35 -17.95 8.24
C LEU A 134 0.06 -18.21 9.72
N VAL A 135 -0.53 -17.23 10.41
CA VAL A 135 -0.88 -17.38 11.82
C VAL A 135 -2.00 -18.41 11.98
N GLN A 136 -3.06 -18.35 11.18
CA GLN A 136 -4.15 -19.32 11.23
C GLN A 136 -3.69 -20.76 10.95
N GLU A 137 -2.77 -20.94 10.00
CA GLU A 137 -2.13 -22.25 9.73
C GLU A 137 -1.43 -22.81 10.98
N LYS A 138 -0.78 -21.96 11.79
CA LYS A 138 -0.14 -22.39 13.04
C LYS A 138 -1.12 -22.62 14.17
N LEU A 139 -2.18 -21.81 14.26
CA LEU A 139 -3.20 -21.97 15.30
C LEU A 139 -4.04 -23.24 15.14
N ALA A 140 -4.26 -23.72 13.90
CA ALA A 140 -5.06 -24.91 13.63
C ALA A 140 -4.53 -26.19 14.31
N GLY A 141 -3.24 -26.22 14.68
CA GLY A 141 -2.62 -27.33 15.42
C GLY A 141 -2.68 -27.23 16.94
N LEU A 142 -3.24 -26.15 17.51
CA LEU A 142 -3.26 -25.89 18.95
C LEU A 142 -4.61 -26.27 19.57
N ALA A 143 -4.58 -26.94 20.72
CA ALA A 143 -5.81 -27.30 21.45
C ALA A 143 -6.51 -26.09 22.08
N SER A 144 -5.77 -25.03 22.40
CA SER A 144 -6.29 -23.80 23.02
C SER A 144 -5.52 -22.60 22.47
N PRO A 145 -5.80 -22.15 21.24
CA PRO A 145 -5.05 -21.08 20.60
C PRO A 145 -5.27 -19.73 21.29
N PRO A 146 -4.24 -18.86 21.36
CA PRO A 146 -4.42 -17.48 21.81
C PRO A 146 -5.28 -16.69 20.81
N PRO A 147 -6.01 -15.65 21.27
CA PRO A 147 -6.65 -14.69 20.38
C PRO A 147 -5.58 -13.92 19.58
N VAL A 148 -5.90 -13.57 18.34
CA VAL A 148 -4.98 -12.87 17.42
C VAL A 148 -5.59 -11.57 16.94
N GLN A 149 -4.76 -10.53 16.89
CA GLN A 149 -5.11 -9.27 16.26
C GLN A 149 -3.93 -8.75 15.43
N ILE A 150 -4.20 -8.45 14.16
CA ILE A 150 -3.25 -7.87 13.23
C ILE A 150 -3.67 -6.43 12.99
N PHE A 151 -2.90 -5.49 13.49
CA PHE A 151 -3.05 -4.07 13.20
C PHE A 151 -2.32 -3.78 11.91
N ALA A 152 -3.04 -3.34 10.89
CA ALA A 152 -2.49 -3.01 9.59
C ALA A 152 -2.75 -1.54 9.33
N THR A 153 -1.70 -0.78 9.08
CA THR A 153 -1.82 0.68 9.03
C THR A 153 -1.16 1.26 7.81
N ASP A 154 -1.78 2.29 7.24
CA ASP A 154 -1.23 3.04 6.11
C ASP A 154 -1.62 4.52 6.19
N ILE A 155 -0.93 5.36 5.45
CA ILE A 155 -1.33 6.76 5.25
C ILE A 155 -2.33 6.88 4.08
N ASP A 156 -2.30 5.94 3.14
CA ASP A 156 -3.23 5.89 2.02
C ASP A 156 -4.60 5.35 2.46
N ARG A 157 -5.58 6.25 2.50
CA ARG A 157 -6.96 5.92 2.90
C ARG A 157 -7.71 5.12 1.85
N GLU A 158 -7.38 5.27 0.57
CA GLU A 158 -8.01 4.53 -0.53
C GLU A 158 -7.54 3.08 -0.49
N ALA A 159 -6.24 2.85 -0.38
CA ALA A 159 -5.67 1.51 -0.19
C ALA A 159 -6.25 0.81 1.06
N LEU A 160 -6.42 1.54 2.17
CA LEU A 160 -7.07 0.99 3.37
C LEU A 160 -8.55 0.62 3.16
N GLN A 161 -9.27 1.29 2.26
CA GLN A 161 -10.65 0.88 1.92
C GLN A 161 -10.65 -0.43 1.15
N GLU A 162 -9.75 -0.59 0.18
CA GLU A 162 -9.58 -1.84 -0.56
C GLU A 162 -9.17 -2.99 0.37
N ALA A 163 -8.22 -2.74 1.27
CA ALA A 163 -7.78 -3.71 2.27
C ALA A 163 -8.93 -4.21 3.15
N ARG A 164 -9.82 -3.31 3.61
CA ARG A 164 -11.03 -3.68 4.39
C ARG A 164 -12.04 -4.50 3.60
N GLN A 165 -12.20 -4.21 2.31
CA GLN A 165 -13.06 -5.02 1.44
C GLN A 165 -12.48 -6.41 1.24
N GLY A 166 -11.15 -6.51 1.17
CA GLY A 166 -10.40 -7.75 0.99
C GLY A 166 -10.79 -8.46 -0.30
N ARG A 167 -11.07 -7.69 -1.36
CA ARG A 167 -11.47 -8.21 -2.68
C ARG A 167 -10.31 -8.05 -3.64
N PHE A 168 -9.92 -9.14 -4.28
CA PHE A 168 -8.76 -9.22 -5.16
C PHE A 168 -9.17 -9.87 -6.48
N GLU A 169 -8.69 -9.34 -7.59
CA GLU A 169 -8.84 -9.98 -8.89
C GLU A 169 -8.02 -11.27 -8.96
N ALA A 170 -8.41 -12.19 -9.85
CA ALA A 170 -7.74 -13.48 -10.01
C ALA A 170 -6.21 -13.37 -10.15
N GLY A 171 -5.72 -12.40 -10.93
CA GLY A 171 -4.29 -12.17 -11.16
C GLY A 171 -3.51 -11.83 -9.89
N LEU A 172 -4.14 -11.20 -8.89
CA LEU A 172 -3.48 -10.80 -7.64
C LEU A 172 -3.34 -11.97 -6.66
N VAL A 173 -4.14 -13.02 -6.80
CA VAL A 173 -4.10 -14.21 -5.93
C VAL A 173 -3.35 -15.39 -6.56
N GLU A 174 -2.80 -15.24 -7.77
CA GLU A 174 -2.07 -16.32 -8.48
C GLU A 174 -0.87 -16.86 -7.70
N ALA A 175 -0.25 -16.03 -6.86
CA ALA A 175 0.86 -16.44 -6.00
C ALA A 175 0.44 -17.38 -4.84
N LEU A 176 -0.87 -17.56 -4.61
CA LEU A 176 -1.38 -18.43 -3.55
C LEU A 176 -1.45 -19.88 -4.01
N SER A 177 -1.05 -20.80 -3.14
CA SER A 177 -1.30 -22.23 -3.33
C SER A 177 -2.80 -22.52 -3.40
N PRO A 178 -3.26 -23.52 -4.18
CA PRO A 178 -4.67 -23.92 -4.23
C PRO A 178 -5.29 -24.20 -2.86
N GLU A 179 -4.51 -24.76 -1.92
CA GLU A 179 -4.92 -25.07 -0.56
C GLU A 179 -5.28 -23.79 0.21
N ARG A 180 -4.39 -22.79 0.19
CA ARG A 180 -4.64 -21.46 0.78
C ARG A 180 -5.82 -20.76 0.12
N LEU A 181 -5.92 -20.81 -1.20
CA LEU A 181 -7.01 -20.17 -1.92
C LEU A 181 -8.36 -20.78 -1.52
N GLY A 182 -8.46 -22.11 -1.51
CA GLY A 182 -9.67 -22.82 -1.09
C GLY A 182 -10.00 -22.70 0.39
N ALA A 183 -8.99 -22.54 1.25
CA ALA A 183 -9.20 -22.35 2.68
C ALA A 183 -9.61 -20.92 3.03
N PHE A 184 -8.95 -19.91 2.45
CA PHE A 184 -8.96 -18.54 2.97
C PHE A 184 -9.69 -17.52 2.09
N PHE A 185 -10.18 -17.92 0.92
CA PHE A 185 -10.91 -17.05 0.01
C PHE A 185 -12.25 -17.66 -0.41
N VAL A 186 -13.18 -16.78 -0.79
CA VAL A 186 -14.47 -17.11 -1.40
C VAL A 186 -14.59 -16.32 -2.69
N GLY A 187 -14.94 -16.96 -3.80
CA GLY A 187 -14.98 -16.28 -5.09
C GLY A 187 -15.53 -17.15 -6.22
N ASP A 188 -15.70 -16.53 -7.38
CA ASP A 188 -16.26 -17.13 -8.60
C ASP A 188 -15.21 -17.38 -9.70
N GLY A 189 -13.93 -17.25 -9.35
CA GLY A 189 -12.81 -17.40 -10.28
C GLY A 189 -12.36 -16.11 -10.96
N ARG A 190 -13.15 -15.02 -10.91
CA ARG A 190 -12.74 -13.69 -11.39
C ARG A 190 -12.33 -12.78 -10.24
N VAL A 191 -13.14 -12.79 -9.19
CA VAL A 191 -12.89 -12.01 -7.98
C VAL A 191 -12.91 -12.94 -6.79
N TYR A 192 -11.91 -12.79 -5.93
CA TYR A 192 -11.78 -13.50 -4.68
C TYR A 192 -11.93 -12.52 -3.54
N GLN A 193 -12.72 -12.89 -2.54
CA GLN A 193 -12.84 -12.15 -1.29
C GLN A 193 -12.22 -12.95 -0.15
N VAL A 194 -11.42 -12.30 0.68
CA VAL A 194 -10.85 -12.90 1.88
C VAL A 194 -11.98 -13.35 2.82
N ALA A 195 -11.89 -14.59 3.30
CA ALA A 195 -12.83 -15.19 4.22
C ALA A 195 -13.02 -14.32 5.48
N SER A 196 -14.25 -14.25 6.00
CA SER A 196 -14.60 -13.37 7.14
C SER A 196 -13.68 -13.59 8.34
N ARG A 197 -13.37 -14.87 8.65
CA ARG A 197 -12.48 -15.23 9.77
C ARG A 197 -11.08 -14.61 9.71
N LEU A 198 -10.54 -14.33 8.51
CA LEU A 198 -9.27 -13.60 8.38
C LEU A 198 -9.47 -12.09 8.48
N ARG A 199 -10.57 -11.57 7.92
CA ARG A 199 -10.89 -10.14 8.01
C ARG A 199 -11.17 -9.69 9.44
N GLU A 200 -11.79 -10.55 10.26
CA GLU A 200 -12.14 -10.26 11.65
C GLU A 200 -10.92 -10.07 12.56
N ILE A 201 -9.80 -10.74 12.27
CA ILE A 201 -8.56 -10.56 13.04
C ILE A 201 -7.69 -9.41 12.53
N CYS A 202 -8.01 -8.84 11.35
CA CYS A 202 -7.27 -7.73 10.75
C CYS A 202 -7.97 -6.39 11.00
N VAL A 203 -7.28 -5.47 11.68
CA VAL A 203 -7.76 -4.11 11.95
C VAL A 203 -6.99 -3.13 11.08
N PHE A 204 -7.69 -2.50 10.14
CA PHE A 204 -7.11 -1.51 9.23
C PHE A 204 -7.38 -0.09 9.71
N SER A 205 -6.33 0.70 9.97
CA SER A 205 -6.44 2.09 10.42
C SER A 205 -5.44 3.02 9.75
N ALA A 206 -5.82 4.29 9.58
CA ALA A 206 -4.89 5.29 9.09
C ALA A 206 -3.84 5.60 10.16
N HIS A 207 -2.56 5.59 9.80
CA HIS A 207 -1.46 5.94 10.71
C HIS A 207 -0.25 6.44 9.93
N ASN A 208 0.31 7.55 10.38
CA ASN A 208 1.51 8.15 9.83
C ASN A 208 2.72 7.91 10.75
N LEU A 209 3.62 7.02 10.34
CA LEU A 209 4.81 6.61 11.11
C LEU A 209 5.75 7.75 11.53
N ILE A 210 5.68 8.91 10.88
CA ILE A 210 6.54 10.06 11.19
C ILE A 210 5.83 11.16 12.00
N ARG A 211 4.51 11.03 12.23
CA ARG A 211 3.70 12.06 12.89
C ARG A 211 2.86 11.52 14.05
N ASP A 212 2.34 10.30 13.92
CA ASP A 212 1.43 9.71 14.87
C ASP A 212 2.21 8.90 15.92
N PRO A 213 1.72 8.81 17.17
CA PRO A 213 2.41 8.18 18.29
C PRO A 213 2.36 6.64 18.28
#